data_AF-A0A0E2Q491-F1
#
_entry.id   AF-A0A0E2Q491-F1
#
_cell.length_a   1.000
_cell.length_b   1.000
_cell.length_c   1.000
_cell.angle_alpha   90.00
_cell.angle_beta   90.00
_cell.angle_gamma   90.00
#
_symmetry.space_group_name_H-M   'P 1'
#
loop_
_entity.id
_entity.type
_entity.pdbx_description
1 polymer ?
#
loop_
_entity_poly.entity_id
_entity_poly.type
_entity_poly.pdbx_seq_one_letter_code
_entity_poly.pdbx_strand_id
1 'polypeptide(L)' 'MKNVNITGASQGYFKAKKLGMLAGRSLQDNDYKNFSRVIVIDQMVVKKFFETNEDALNQVVTVGNNDCRVIGVYKKH' A
#
# COMPACT_ATOMS: atom_id res chain seq x y z
N MET A 1 19.17 -0.07 10.72
CA MET A 1 17.95 -0.67 10.14
C MET A 1 17.21 0.41 9.37
N LYS A 2 16.80 0.17 8.12
CA LYS A 2 16.02 1.16 7.35
C LYS A 2 14.55 1.00 7.72
N ASN A 3 14.03 1.89 8.56
CA ASN A 3 12.65 1.88 9.01
C ASN A 3 11.73 2.26 7.84
N VAL A 4 10.66 1.49 7.65
CA VAL A 4 9.55 1.84 6.75
C VAL A 4 8.52 2.58 7.58
N ASN A 5 8.06 3.74 7.08
CA ASN A 5 7.03 4.52 7.78
C ASN A 5 5.64 3.97 7.42
N ILE A 6 4.82 3.78 8.44
CA ILE A 6 3.42 3.37 8.30
C ILE A 6 2.56 4.60 8.55
N THR A 7 1.58 4.85 7.69
CA THR A 7 0.66 5.99 7.79
C THR A 7 -0.76 5.49 7.71
N GLY A 8 -1.58 5.80 8.72
CA GLY A 8 -3.03 5.65 8.64
C GLY A 8 -3.57 6.68 7.64
N ALA A 9 -4.19 6.22 6.56
CA ALA A 9 -4.63 7.07 5.47
C ALA A 9 -6.15 7.01 5.30
N SER A 10 -6.77 8.16 5.01
CA SER A 10 -8.17 8.25 4.60
C SER A 10 -8.33 7.93 3.11
N GLN A 11 -9.58 7.68 2.68
CA GLN A 11 -9.90 7.36 1.28
C GLN A 11 -9.38 8.44 0.31
N GLY A 12 -9.48 9.71 0.71
CA GLY A 12 -9.04 10.86 -0.08
C GLY A 12 -7.53 11.12 -0.07
N TYR A 13 -6.74 10.38 0.73
CA TYR A 13 -5.33 10.67 0.97
C TYR A 13 -4.49 10.75 -0.32
N PHE A 14 -4.58 9.72 -1.17
CA PHE A 14 -3.79 9.63 -2.41
C PHE A 14 -4.16 10.75 -3.38
N LYS A 15 -5.45 11.05 -3.52
CA LYS A 15 -5.96 12.15 -4.35
C LYS A 15 -5.46 13.51 -3.83
N ALA A 16 -5.60 13.77 -2.53
CA ALA A 16 -5.18 15.03 -1.92
C ALA A 16 -3.66 15.26 -2.02
N LYS A 17 -2.86 14.19 -1.91
CA LYS A 17 -1.40 14.22 -2.06
C LYS A 17 -0.93 14.12 -3.51
N LYS A 18 -1.85 13.98 -4.48
CA LYS A 18 -1.56 13.78 -5.91
C LYS A 18 -0.61 12.60 -6.17
N LEU A 19 -0.75 11.52 -5.40
CA LEU A 19 0.05 10.31 -5.53
C LEU A 19 -0.55 9.40 -6.60
N GLY A 20 0.21 9.15 -7.66
CA GLY A 20 -0.22 8.28 -8.77
C GLY A 20 -0.08 6.80 -8.42
N MET A 21 -1.13 6.01 -8.68
CA MET A 21 -1.07 4.56 -8.60
C MET A 21 -0.30 4.00 -9.80
N LEU A 22 0.62 3.08 -9.54
CA LEU A 22 1.39 2.34 -10.55
C LEU A 22 0.78 0.98 -10.85
N ALA A 23 0.21 0.33 -9.83
CA ALA A 23 -0.46 -0.96 -9.94
C ALA A 23 -1.58 -1.07 -8.91
N GLY A 24 -2.61 -1.88 -9.21
CA GLY A 24 -3.74 -2.12 -8.32
C GLY A 24 -4.60 -0.87 -8.08
N ARG A 25 -5.02 -0.67 -6.82
CA ARG A 25 -5.94 0.40 -6.43
C ARG A 25 -5.54 1.09 -5.13
N SER A 26 -6.04 2.30 -4.92
CA SER A 26 -5.97 2.98 -3.63
C SER A 26 -6.99 2.41 -2.64
N LEU A 27 -6.97 2.94 -1.41
CA LEU A 27 -7.99 2.69 -0.39
C LEU A 27 -9.37 3.17 -0.88
N GLN A 28 -10.41 2.38 -0.61
CA GLN A 28 -11.79 2.61 -0.99
C GLN A 28 -12.72 2.47 0.22
N ASP A 29 -13.95 2.99 0.13
CA ASP A 29 -14.92 2.99 1.23
C ASP A 29 -15.15 1.63 1.88
N ASN A 30 -15.22 0.57 1.08
CA ASN A 30 -15.41 -0.78 1.59
C ASN A 30 -14.23 -1.28 2.43
N ASP A 31 -13.01 -0.81 2.19
CA ASP A 31 -11.86 -1.20 3.03
C ASP A 31 -12.06 -0.70 4.46
N TYR A 32 -12.61 0.50 4.62
CA TYR A 32 -12.90 1.09 5.92
C TYR A 32 -14.11 0.44 6.59
N LYS A 33 -15.23 0.30 5.85
CA LYS A 33 -16.47 -0.30 6.38
C LYS A 33 -16.27 -1.74 6.83
N ASN A 34 -15.43 -2.49 6.14
CA ASN A 34 -15.15 -3.89 6.45
C ASN A 34 -13.93 -4.07 7.38
N PHE A 35 -13.35 -2.98 7.89
CA PHE A 35 -12.11 -3.03 8.69
C PHE A 35 -11.01 -3.88 8.03
N SER A 36 -10.89 -3.77 6.71
CA SER A 36 -10.00 -4.61 5.91
C SER A 36 -8.55 -4.30 6.22
N ARG A 37 -7.76 -5.33 6.51
CA ARG A 37 -6.30 -5.23 6.66
C ARG A 37 -5.63 -5.22 5.29
N VAL A 38 -5.70 -4.07 4.64
CA VAL A 38 -5.11 -3.83 3.32
C VAL A 38 -4.08 -2.72 3.38
N ILE A 39 -3.05 -2.81 2.53
CA ILE A 39 -1.97 -1.83 2.47
C ILE A 39 -1.68 -1.42 1.03
N VAL A 40 -1.33 -0.15 0.85
CA VAL A 40 -0.79 0.39 -0.39
C VAL A 40 0.66 0.76 -0.12
N ILE A 41 1.59 0.20 -0.89
CA ILE A 41 3.03 0.37 -0.66
C ILE A 41 3.66 1.28 -1.72
N ASP A 42 4.77 1.94 -1.38
CA ASP A 42 5.47 2.79 -2.34
C ASP A 42 6.44 1.97 -3.21
N GLN A 43 6.72 2.47 -4.41
CA GLN A 43 7.59 1.79 -5.37
C GLN A 43 9.00 1.46 -4.82
N MET A 44 9.52 2.21 -3.85
CA MET A 44 10.83 1.92 -3.24
C MET A 44 10.77 0.76 -2.25
N VAL A 45 9.59 0.43 -1.71
CA VAL A 45 9.37 -0.82 -0.97
C VAL A 45 9.34 -1.98 -1.95
N VAL A 46 8.63 -1.85 -3.08
CA VAL A 46 8.59 -2.87 -4.14
C VAL A 46 9.99 -3.27 -4.58
N LYS A 47 10.81 -2.30 -4.99
CA LYS A 47 12.20 -2.52 -5.45
C LYS A 47 13.12 -3.25 -4.46
N LYS A 48 12.75 -3.34 -3.18
CA LYS A 48 13.54 -4.04 -2.16
C LYS A 48 13.07 -5.47 -1.90
N PHE A 49 11.80 -5.76 -2.14
CA PHE A 49 11.15 -6.99 -1.65
C PHE A 49 10.44 -7.78 -2.75
N PHE A 50 10.24 -7.19 -3.94
CA PHE A 50 9.52 -7.77 -5.07
C PHE A 50 10.24 -7.43 -6.37
N GLU A 51 10.04 -8.26 -7.41
CA GLU A 51 10.67 -8.05 -8.72
C GLU A 51 9.94 -6.95 -9.51
N THR A 52 8.61 -6.99 -9.53
CA THR A 52 7.76 -6.00 -10.21
C THR A 52 6.69 -5.41 -9.29
N ASN A 53 6.00 -4.36 -9.75
CA ASN A 53 4.87 -3.78 -8.99
C ASN A 53 3.69 -4.75 -8.92
N GLU A 54 3.52 -5.55 -9.97
CA GLU A 54 2.46 -6.54 -10.13
C GLU A 54 2.66 -7.72 -9.18
N ASP A 55 3.90 -8.19 -9.00
CA ASP A 55 4.22 -9.29 -8.08
C ASP A 55 3.88 -8.98 -6.63
N ALA A 56 3.90 -7.69 -6.27
CA ALA A 56 3.53 -7.25 -4.94
C ALA A 56 2.02 -7.34 -4.68
N LEU A 57 1.16 -7.29 -5.72
CA LEU A 57 -0.28 -7.29 -5.54
C LEU A 57 -0.77 -8.63 -4.97
N ASN A 58 -1.76 -8.57 -4.07
CA ASN A 58 -2.33 -9.70 -3.34
C ASN A 58 -1.37 -10.46 -2.41
N GLN A 59 -0.11 -10.06 -2.33
CA GLN A 59 0.80 -10.59 -1.34
C GLN A 59 0.38 -10.17 0.06
N VAL A 60 0.56 -11.06 1.02
CA VAL A 60 0.36 -10.77 2.44
C VAL A 60 1.72 -10.39 3.01
N VAL A 61 1.78 -9.22 3.63
CA VAL A 61 2.99 -8.71 4.29
C VAL A 61 2.68 -8.43 5.75
N THR A 62 3.63 -8.76 6.63
CA THR A 62 3.50 -8.51 8.06
C THR A 62 4.02 -7.11 8.40
N VAL A 63 3.16 -6.30 9.02
CA VAL A 63 3.44 -4.94 9.44
C VAL A 63 3.22 -4.85 10.96
N GLY A 64 4.32 -4.82 11.72
CA GLY A 64 4.28 -5.02 13.17
C GLY A 64 3.78 -6.43 13.48
N ASN A 65 2.62 -6.53 14.13
CA ASN A 65 1.97 -7.81 14.46
C ASN A 65 0.74 -8.11 13.59
N ASN A 66 0.54 -7.36 12.51
CA ASN A 66 -0.64 -7.49 11.65
C ASN A 66 -0.23 -7.90 10.24
N ASP A 67 -0.93 -8.91 9.73
CA ASP A 67 -0.86 -9.29 8.33
C ASP A 67 -1.80 -8.42 7.49
N CYS A 68 -1.24 -7.79 6.47
CA CYS A 68 -1.94 -6.90 5.57
C CYS A 68 -1.78 -7.39 4.13
N ARG A 69 -2.87 -7.39 3.36
CA ARG A 69 -2.82 -7.67 1.92
C ARG A 69 -2.45 -6.42 1.14
N VAL A 70 -1.44 -6.53 0.28
CA VAL A 70 -1.07 -5.45 -0.64
C VAL A 70 -2.13 -5.34 -1.74
N ILE A 71 -2.74 -4.16 -1.88
CA ILE A 71 -3.81 -3.90 -2.86
C ILE A 71 -3.43 -2.86 -3.92
N GLY A 72 -2.27 -2.22 -3.76
CA GLY A 72 -1.80 -1.23 -4.71
C GLY A 72 -0.37 -0.81 -4.45
N VAL A 73 0.25 -0.29 -5.51
CA VAL A 73 1.58 0.33 -5.47
C VAL A 73 1.44 1.75 -5.96
N TYR A 74 1.97 2.73 -5.21
CA TYR A 74 1.96 4.13 -5.63
C TYR A 74 3.37 4.65 -5.91
N LYS A 75 3.44 5.67 -6.78
CA LYS A 75 4.68 6.38 -7.07
C LYS A 75 4.93 7.42 -5.99
N LYS A 76 6.04 7.27 -5.27
CA LYS A 76 6.56 8.30 -4.37
C LYS A 76 7.47 9.22 -5.18
N HIS A 77 7.20 10.53 -5.10
CA HIS A 77 8.05 11.57 -5.68
C HIS A 77 9.36 11.69 -4.90
#